data_AF-A0AAW0NV67-F1
#
_entry.id   AF-A0AAW0NV67-F1
#
_cell.length_a   1.000
_cell.length_b   1.000
_cell.length_c   1.000
_cell.angle_alpha   90.00
_cell.angle_beta   90.00
_cell.angle_gamma   90.00
#
_symmetry.space_group_name_H-M   'P 1'
#
loop_
_entity.id
_entity.type
_entity.pdbx_description
1 polymer ?
#
loop_
_entity_poly.entity_id
_entity_poly.type
_entity_poly.pdbx_seq_one_letter_code
_entity_poly.pdbx_strand_id
1 'polypeptide(L)'
;MEENTGELRGPQVKAKKGVNLLQTRSLSAQWKVDWEVQSGAKHSISTIQVSRSRSARPGDTQGSLELMQLDFEMENFTSLSVTRRINWNVDYRGQSPAPESDKVVTELTVVQKDIQAIIPIAMDTEIINTAILTGRTVAIPVKMVSIEMNGGVNDVSAFVQCKSTNEDIVKVSMNCDYVFVNGKETRGSMNARVIFSYEHLSAPLELTVWVPKLPLLVELSDYNLSFIKGWRVPILPDRRSARTARGGR
;
A
#
# COMPACT_ATOMS: atom_id res chain seq x y z
N MET A 1 -53.47 -15.25 37.17
CA MET A 1 -53.06 -14.73 35.85
C MET A 1 -51.58 -14.43 35.97
N GLU A 2 -50.74 -15.39 35.58
CA GLU A 2 -49.29 -15.20 35.53
C GLU A 2 -48.98 -14.12 34.49
N GLU A 3 -48.49 -12.99 34.97
CA GLU A 3 -47.98 -11.93 34.13
C GLU A 3 -46.68 -12.43 33.52
N ASN A 4 -46.78 -12.89 32.27
CA ASN A 4 -45.69 -13.48 31.51
C ASN A 4 -44.61 -12.40 31.32
N THR A 5 -43.63 -12.37 32.24
CA THR A 5 -42.51 -11.43 32.21
C THR A 5 -41.67 -11.72 30.98
N GLY A 6 -41.99 -11.03 29.88
CA GLY A 6 -41.30 -11.12 28.60
C GLY A 6 -39.84 -10.72 28.78
N GLU A 7 -38.99 -11.73 28.93
CA GLU A 7 -37.54 -11.62 28.81
C GLU A 7 -37.26 -11.20 27.36
N LEU A 8 -37.10 -9.89 27.11
CA LEU A 8 -36.71 -9.37 25.80
C LEU A 8 -35.27 -9.80 25.55
N ARG A 9 -35.05 -10.83 24.73
CA ARG A 9 -33.70 -11.21 24.29
C ARG A 9 -33.37 -10.45 23.02
N GLY A 10 -32.30 -9.65 23.05
CA GLY A 10 -31.89 -8.76 21.96
C GLY A 10 -30.89 -9.37 20.94
N PRO A 11 -30.17 -8.53 20.19
CA PRO A 11 -29.56 -8.85 18.91
C PRO A 11 -28.33 -9.79 18.99
N GLN A 12 -28.40 -10.96 18.36
CA GLN A 12 -27.27 -11.89 18.26
C GLN A 12 -26.21 -11.46 17.24
N VAL A 13 -25.04 -11.05 17.70
CA VAL A 13 -23.90 -10.67 16.83
C VAL A 13 -23.03 -11.88 16.47
N LYS A 14 -22.39 -11.87 15.30
CA LYS A 14 -21.47 -12.94 14.87
C LYS A 14 -20.18 -12.37 14.27
N ALA A 15 -19.18 -12.15 15.13
CA ALA A 15 -17.83 -11.89 14.65
C ALA A 15 -17.29 -13.08 13.82
N LYS A 16 -16.35 -12.83 12.92
CA LYS A 16 -15.57 -13.88 12.24
C LYS A 16 -14.08 -13.64 12.49
N LYS A 17 -13.32 -14.74 12.41
CA LYS A 17 -11.87 -14.91 12.66
C LYS A 17 -11.02 -13.63 12.60
N GLY A 18 -10.26 -13.39 13.68
CA GLY A 18 -9.23 -12.33 13.79
C GLY A 18 -9.67 -11.06 14.51
N VAL A 19 -10.93 -10.99 14.97
CA VAL A 19 -11.47 -9.90 15.80
C VAL A 19 -12.23 -10.53 16.96
N ASN A 20 -11.84 -10.17 18.19
CA ASN A 20 -12.38 -10.73 19.42
C ASN A 20 -13.17 -9.67 20.18
N LEU A 21 -14.40 -9.96 20.57
CA LEU A 21 -15.18 -9.06 21.45
C LEU A 21 -14.66 -9.19 22.88
N LEU A 22 -14.14 -8.10 23.44
CA LEU A 22 -13.63 -8.05 24.82
C LEU A 22 -14.72 -7.71 25.83
N GLN A 23 -15.56 -6.73 25.49
CA GLN A 23 -16.56 -6.21 26.41
C GLN A 23 -17.73 -5.60 25.66
N THR A 24 -18.92 -5.73 26.26
CA THR A 24 -20.10 -4.94 25.91
C THR A 24 -20.53 -4.09 27.11
N ARG A 25 -20.78 -2.80 26.90
CA ARG A 25 -21.28 -1.87 27.93
C ARG A 25 -22.62 -1.30 27.51
N SER A 26 -23.57 -1.24 28.44
CA SER A 26 -24.82 -0.49 28.20
C SER A 26 -24.53 1.01 28.30
N LEU A 27 -25.05 1.79 27.34
CA LEU A 27 -24.95 3.24 27.34
C LEU A 27 -26.17 3.92 27.98
N SER A 28 -27.20 3.14 28.34
CA SER A 28 -28.44 3.65 28.89
C SER A 28 -28.92 2.82 30.07
N ALA A 29 -29.32 3.48 31.15
CA ALA A 29 -29.91 2.84 32.34
C ALA A 29 -31.25 2.14 32.04
N GLN A 30 -31.87 2.45 30.90
CA GLN A 30 -33.11 1.84 30.45
C GLN A 30 -32.91 0.48 29.77
N TRP A 31 -31.67 0.13 29.44
CA TRP A 31 -31.35 -1.09 28.70
C TRP A 31 -30.31 -1.90 29.46
N LYS A 32 -30.63 -3.18 29.68
CA LYS A 32 -29.71 -4.18 30.21
C LYS A 32 -29.11 -4.93 29.03
N VAL A 33 -27.78 -5.07 29.03
CA VAL A 33 -27.03 -5.74 27.98
C VAL A 33 -26.23 -6.87 28.61
N ASP A 34 -26.55 -8.10 28.22
CA ASP A 34 -25.81 -9.31 28.57
C ASP A 34 -25.10 -9.82 27.29
N TRP A 35 -23.95 -10.46 27.41
CA TRP A 35 -23.22 -10.96 26.25
C TRP A 35 -22.47 -12.26 26.57
N GLU A 36 -22.30 -13.09 25.56
CA GLU A 36 -21.57 -14.34 25.65
C GLU A 36 -20.65 -14.52 24.42
N VAL A 37 -19.49 -15.13 24.62
CA VAL A 37 -18.57 -15.47 23.54
C VAL A 37 -18.44 -16.98 23.45
N GLN A 38 -18.73 -17.49 22.26
CA GLN A 38 -18.55 -18.88 21.89
C GLN A 38 -17.37 -18.98 20.92
N SER A 39 -16.22 -19.41 21.44
CA SER A 39 -15.01 -19.61 20.64
C SER A 39 -15.09 -20.93 19.88
N GLY A 40 -15.27 -20.88 18.56
CA GLY A 40 -15.23 -22.05 17.67
C GLY A 40 -13.88 -22.20 16.98
N ALA A 41 -13.57 -23.41 16.50
CA ALA A 41 -12.27 -23.75 15.87
C ALA A 41 -11.88 -22.88 14.66
N LYS A 42 -12.86 -22.27 13.97
CA LYS A 42 -12.63 -21.40 12.79
C LYS A 42 -12.98 -19.94 13.03
N HIS A 43 -13.96 -19.66 13.89
CA HIS A 43 -14.50 -18.32 14.14
C HIS A 43 -15.03 -18.24 15.58
N SER A 44 -14.81 -17.11 16.27
CA SER A 44 -15.50 -16.74 17.50
C SER A 44 -16.86 -16.12 17.18
N ILE A 45 -17.91 -16.52 17.89
CA ILE A 45 -19.27 -15.97 17.74
C ILE A 45 -19.62 -15.28 19.06
N SER A 46 -20.15 -14.06 18.99
CA SER A 46 -20.45 -13.25 20.18
C SER A 46 -21.93 -12.87 20.23
N THR A 47 -22.74 -13.63 20.95
CA THR A 47 -24.17 -13.31 21.10
C THR A 47 -24.33 -12.19 22.11
N ILE A 48 -25.06 -11.15 21.74
CA ILE A 48 -25.39 -10.04 22.64
C ILE A 48 -26.90 -10.06 22.87
N GLN A 49 -27.31 -9.85 24.10
CA GLN A 49 -28.70 -9.87 24.50
C GLN A 49 -29.05 -8.53 25.13
N VAL A 50 -29.84 -7.74 24.43
CA VAL A 50 -30.32 -6.44 24.90
C VAL A 50 -31.77 -6.57 25.34
N SER A 51 -32.06 -6.14 26.58
CA SER A 51 -33.39 -6.18 27.18
C SER A 51 -33.74 -4.83 27.82
N ARG A 52 -35.01 -4.43 27.79
CA ARG A 52 -35.43 -3.19 28.46
C ARG A 52 -35.53 -3.42 29.96
N SER A 53 -34.94 -2.51 30.74
CA SER A 53 -35.00 -2.54 32.20
C SER A 53 -36.42 -2.31 32.71
N ARG A 54 -36.83 -3.08 33.72
CA ARG A 54 -38.18 -3.04 34.32
C ARG A 54 -38.50 -1.70 35.02
N SER A 55 -37.48 -0.91 35.37
CA SER A 55 -37.62 0.42 36.00
C SER A 55 -37.73 1.58 35.02
N ALA A 56 -37.61 1.32 33.71
CA ALA A 56 -37.69 2.35 32.70
C ALA A 56 -39.15 2.77 32.46
N ARG A 57 -39.50 4.00 32.82
CA ARG A 57 -40.82 4.58 32.47
C ARG A 57 -41.02 4.52 30.94
N PRO A 58 -42.24 4.24 30.46
CA PRO A 58 -42.56 4.40 29.05
C PRO A 58 -42.58 5.90 28.73
N GLY A 59 -41.41 6.41 28.37
CA GLY A 59 -41.17 7.78 27.96
C GLY A 59 -40.50 7.79 26.59
N ASP A 60 -41.02 8.68 25.76
CA ASP A 60 -40.78 8.88 24.33
C ASP A 60 -39.29 8.92 23.96
N THR A 61 -38.80 7.89 23.25
CA THR A 61 -37.49 7.96 22.58
C THR A 61 -37.73 8.18 21.09
N GLN A 62 -38.02 9.43 20.72
CA GLN A 62 -37.93 9.88 19.33
C GLN A 62 -36.47 10.25 19.02
N GLY A 63 -35.74 9.36 18.34
CA GLY A 63 -34.39 9.62 17.85
C GLY A 63 -33.55 8.35 17.64
N SER A 64 -32.39 8.52 16.99
CA SER A 64 -31.34 7.49 16.97
C SER A 64 -30.86 7.23 18.39
N LEU A 65 -31.06 6.02 18.89
CA LEU A 65 -30.74 5.64 20.26
C LEU A 65 -29.45 4.84 20.30
N GLU A 66 -28.42 5.39 20.94
CA GLU A 66 -27.19 4.65 21.25
C GLU A 66 -27.45 3.71 22.43
N LEU A 67 -27.58 2.42 22.15
CA LEU A 67 -27.96 1.41 23.14
C LEU A 67 -26.76 0.86 23.94
N MET A 68 -25.64 0.63 23.24
CA MET A 68 -24.50 -0.10 23.79
C MET A 68 -23.20 0.26 23.07
N GLN A 69 -22.09 0.06 23.77
CA GLN A 69 -20.73 0.14 23.22
C GLN A 69 -20.10 -1.25 23.22
N LEU A 70 -19.40 -1.57 22.13
CA LEU A 70 -18.71 -2.83 21.92
C LEU A 70 -17.21 -2.57 21.76
N ASP A 71 -16.42 -3.18 22.63
CA ASP A 71 -14.96 -3.08 22.58
C ASP A 71 -14.39 -4.36 21.95
N PHE A 72 -13.65 -4.20 20.84
CA PHE A 72 -13.04 -5.29 20.11
C PHE A 72 -11.51 -5.24 20.21
N GLU A 73 -10.90 -6.41 20.33
CA GLU A 73 -9.46 -6.63 20.20
C GLU A 73 -9.16 -7.24 18.84
N MET A 74 -8.09 -6.77 18.21
CA MET A 74 -7.57 -7.37 16.98
C MET A 74 -6.38 -8.26 17.30
N GLU A 75 -6.38 -9.47 16.77
CA GLU A 75 -5.23 -10.37 16.91
C GLU A 75 -3.99 -9.76 16.25
N ASN A 76 -2.82 -9.99 16.86
CA ASN A 76 -1.55 -9.59 16.28
C ASN A 76 -1.43 -10.10 14.83
N PHE A 77 -1.06 -9.20 13.94
CA PHE A 77 -0.88 -9.48 12.53
C PHE A 77 0.56 -9.14 12.15
N THR A 78 1.21 -10.02 11.39
CA THR A 78 2.60 -9.84 10.95
C THR A 78 2.71 -9.05 9.65
N SER A 79 1.58 -8.80 8.98
CA SER A 79 1.52 -7.99 7.76
C SER A 79 1.52 -6.49 8.08
N LEU A 80 1.98 -5.68 7.13
CA LEU A 80 2.03 -4.22 7.28
C LEU A 80 0.62 -3.60 7.45
N SER A 81 -0.38 -4.19 6.80
CA SER A 81 -1.80 -3.89 7.00
C SER A 81 -2.63 -5.18 7.01
N VAL A 82 -3.80 -5.12 7.64
CA VAL A 82 -4.79 -6.20 7.62
C VAL A 82 -6.20 -5.64 7.58
N THR A 83 -7.03 -6.17 6.69
CA THR A 83 -8.47 -5.90 6.69
C THR A 83 -9.20 -7.10 7.28
N ARG A 84 -9.99 -6.85 8.32
CA ARG A 84 -10.85 -7.83 8.99
C ARG A 84 -12.31 -7.45 8.83
N ARG A 85 -13.21 -8.44 8.84
CA ARG A 85 -14.65 -8.23 8.64
C ARG A 85 -15.45 -8.68 9.86
N ILE A 86 -16.33 -7.83 10.35
CA ILE A 86 -17.37 -8.17 11.33
C ILE A 86 -18.69 -8.35 10.57
N ASN A 87 -19.35 -9.48 10.79
CA ASN A 87 -20.67 -9.73 10.19
C ASN A 87 -21.72 -9.54 11.28
N TRP A 88 -22.63 -8.61 11.05
CA TRP A 88 -23.72 -8.31 11.96
C TRP A 88 -24.96 -9.05 11.48
N ASN A 89 -25.65 -9.68 12.41
CA ASN A 89 -26.98 -10.20 12.21
C ASN A 89 -27.83 -9.66 13.35
N VAL A 90 -29.07 -9.29 13.06
CA VAL A 90 -30.00 -8.82 14.07
C VAL A 90 -31.25 -9.67 13.98
N ASP A 91 -31.60 -10.32 15.09
CA ASP A 91 -32.82 -11.09 15.23
C ASP A 91 -33.77 -10.38 16.20
N TYR A 92 -34.99 -10.11 15.73
CA TYR A 92 -36.06 -9.51 16.51
C TYR A 92 -37.12 -10.57 16.77
N ARG A 93 -37.34 -10.92 18.05
CA ARG A 93 -38.28 -11.99 18.44
C ARG A 93 -39.68 -11.78 17.85
N GLY A 94 -40.21 -12.82 17.20
CA GLY A 94 -41.62 -12.93 16.83
C GLY A 94 -41.94 -12.79 15.33
N GLN A 95 -40.96 -12.43 14.51
CA GLN A 95 -41.06 -12.55 13.06
C GLN A 95 -40.14 -13.69 12.63
N SER A 96 -40.66 -14.65 11.84
CA SER A 96 -39.76 -15.54 11.10
C SER A 96 -38.77 -14.63 10.36
N PRO A 97 -37.45 -14.90 10.40
CA PRO A 97 -36.50 -14.04 9.72
C PRO A 97 -36.99 -13.87 8.29
N ALA A 98 -37.29 -12.62 7.90
CA ALA A 98 -37.49 -12.33 6.49
C ALA A 98 -36.27 -12.88 5.75
N PRO A 99 -36.41 -13.40 4.52
CA PRO A 99 -35.30 -13.97 3.76
C PRO A 99 -34.09 -13.03 3.62
N GLU A 100 -34.27 -11.75 3.92
CA GLU A 100 -33.24 -10.72 4.06
C GLU A 100 -33.18 -10.14 5.49
N SER A 101 -32.90 -10.96 6.52
CA SER A 101 -32.43 -10.40 7.80
C SER A 101 -31.25 -9.46 7.50
N ASP A 102 -31.30 -8.20 7.93
CA ASP A 102 -30.30 -7.16 7.60
C ASP A 102 -28.88 -7.59 8.00
N LYS A 103 -28.19 -8.24 7.06
CA LYS A 103 -26.79 -8.67 7.20
C LYS A 103 -25.93 -7.47 6.90
N VAL A 104 -25.51 -6.77 7.93
CA VAL A 104 -24.55 -5.66 7.79
C VAL A 104 -23.14 -6.22 7.93
N VAL A 105 -22.22 -5.78 7.07
CA VAL A 105 -20.81 -6.13 7.16
C VAL A 105 -20.00 -4.87 7.42
N THR A 106 -19.19 -4.88 8.48
CA THR A 106 -18.21 -3.82 8.75
C THR A 106 -16.83 -4.33 8.40
N GLU A 107 -16.09 -3.56 7.60
CA GLU A 107 -14.68 -3.80 7.32
C GLU A 107 -13.82 -2.90 8.21
N LEU A 108 -12.86 -3.51 8.91
CA LEU A 108 -11.89 -2.84 9.76
C LEU A 108 -10.51 -3.03 9.13
N THR A 109 -9.90 -1.95 8.69
CA THR A 109 -8.52 -1.96 8.19
C THR A 109 -7.60 -1.38 9.25
N VAL A 110 -6.61 -2.15 9.67
CA VAL A 110 -5.58 -1.72 10.63
C VAL A 110 -4.23 -1.76 9.93
N VAL A 111 -3.47 -0.69 10.09
CA VAL A 111 -2.13 -0.51 9.51
C VAL A 111 -1.14 -0.39 10.66
N GLN A 112 0.02 -1.06 10.60
CA GLN A 112 1.02 -1.02 11.67
C GLN A 112 1.67 0.35 11.84
N LYS A 113 1.59 1.22 10.82
CA LYS A 113 2.17 2.56 10.82
C LYS A 113 1.21 3.56 10.18
N ASP A 114 0.94 4.65 10.87
CA ASP A 114 0.17 5.78 10.33
C ASP A 114 1.08 6.62 9.42
N ILE A 115 1.32 6.13 8.20
CA ILE A 115 2.15 6.82 7.21
C ILE A 115 1.29 7.83 6.45
N GLN A 116 1.70 9.10 6.49
CA GLN A 116 1.03 10.20 5.80
C GLN A 116 1.50 10.34 4.36
N ALA A 117 2.79 10.15 4.09
CA ALA A 117 3.39 10.32 2.77
C ALA A 117 4.65 9.48 2.59
N ILE A 118 4.98 9.21 1.33
CA ILE A 118 6.30 8.71 0.92
C ILE A 118 6.94 9.71 -0.03
N ILE A 119 8.26 9.86 0.05
CA ILE A 119 9.01 10.84 -0.73
C ILE A 119 10.22 10.15 -1.37
N PRO A 120 10.32 10.13 -2.71
CA PRO A 120 11.57 9.82 -3.40
C PRO A 120 12.51 11.02 -3.32
N ILE A 121 13.72 10.79 -2.82
CA ILE A 121 14.78 11.78 -2.72
C ILE A 121 15.88 11.41 -3.70
N ALA A 122 16.16 12.29 -4.64
CA ALA A 122 17.29 12.21 -5.55
C ALA A 122 18.14 13.48 -5.39
N MET A 123 19.47 13.36 -5.50
CA MET A 123 20.36 14.52 -5.44
C MET A 123 20.24 15.41 -6.68
N ASP A 124 19.95 14.79 -7.81
CA ASP A 124 19.77 15.44 -9.10
C ASP A 124 18.45 14.99 -9.72
N THR A 125 17.80 15.88 -10.46
CA THR A 125 16.57 15.57 -11.22
C THR A 125 16.76 15.72 -12.72
N GLU A 126 18.00 15.81 -13.17
CA GLU A 126 18.37 16.01 -14.56
C GLU A 126 19.39 14.95 -15.00
N ILE A 127 19.08 14.22 -16.07
CA ILE A 127 19.93 13.17 -16.61
C ILE A 127 20.22 13.40 -18.09
N ILE A 128 21.50 13.43 -18.45
CA ILE A 128 21.94 13.56 -19.84
C ILE A 128 22.37 12.17 -20.33
N ASN A 129 21.72 11.67 -21.38
CA ASN A 129 22.01 10.35 -21.94
C ASN A 129 23.29 10.34 -22.79
N THR A 130 24.44 10.56 -22.15
CA THR A 130 25.77 10.45 -22.77
C THR A 130 26.14 9.00 -23.08
N ALA A 131 25.37 8.02 -22.58
CA ALA A 131 25.55 6.61 -22.88
C ALA A 131 25.37 6.29 -24.37
N ILE A 132 24.60 7.09 -25.11
CA ILE A 132 24.48 6.99 -26.58
C ILE A 132 25.84 7.15 -27.26
N LEU A 133 26.70 8.03 -26.74
CA LEU A 133 28.00 8.35 -27.34
C LEU A 133 29.14 7.54 -26.73
N THR A 134 29.05 7.28 -25.42
CA THR A 134 30.14 6.69 -24.64
C THR A 134 29.97 5.19 -24.37
N GLY A 135 28.76 4.66 -24.55
CA GLY A 135 28.39 3.30 -24.13
C GLY A 135 28.37 3.09 -22.61
N ARG A 136 28.57 4.14 -21.80
CA ARG A 136 28.58 4.07 -20.32
C ARG A 136 27.25 4.55 -19.76
N THR A 137 26.63 3.72 -18.93
CA THR A 137 25.36 4.05 -18.26
C THR A 137 25.53 5.27 -17.35
N VAL A 138 24.56 6.17 -17.38
CA VAL A 138 24.43 7.30 -16.45
C VAL A 138 23.30 6.97 -15.49
N ALA A 139 23.53 7.15 -14.19
CA ALA A 139 22.56 6.80 -13.15
C ALA A 139 22.52 7.86 -12.05
N ILE A 140 21.33 8.09 -11.50
CA ILE A 140 21.07 8.98 -10.37
C ILE A 140 20.52 8.12 -9.23
N PRO A 141 21.20 8.08 -8.07
CA PRO A 141 20.70 7.38 -6.89
C PRO A 141 19.40 7.98 -6.36
N VAL A 142 18.51 7.12 -5.89
CA VAL A 142 17.23 7.49 -5.28
C VAL A 142 17.13 6.83 -3.91
N LYS A 143 16.68 7.60 -2.92
CA LYS A 143 16.39 7.13 -1.57
C LYS A 143 14.92 7.36 -1.25
N MET A 144 14.27 6.38 -0.64
CA MET A 144 12.86 6.49 -0.26
C MET A 144 12.71 6.68 1.24
N VAL A 145 11.93 7.68 1.62
CA VAL A 145 11.54 7.91 3.02
C VAL A 145 10.04 7.95 3.18
N SER A 146 9.55 7.52 4.34
CA SER A 146 8.16 7.69 4.76
C SER A 146 8.06 8.73 5.87
N ILE A 147 6.96 9.48 5.88
CA ILE A 147 6.60 10.43 6.92
C ILE A 147 5.40 9.87 7.67
N GLU A 148 5.54 9.68 8.98
CA GLU A 148 4.47 9.24 9.87
C GLU A 148 3.66 10.43 10.41
N MET A 149 2.42 10.19 10.85
CA MET A 149 1.50 11.22 11.36
C MET A 149 2.06 11.98 12.59
N ASN A 150 2.97 11.35 13.34
CA ASN A 150 3.69 11.94 14.47
C ASN A 150 4.90 12.80 14.04
N GLY A 151 5.15 12.95 12.73
CA GLY A 151 6.31 13.65 12.16
C GLY A 151 7.58 12.81 12.06
N GLY A 152 7.54 11.52 12.40
CA GLY A 152 8.66 10.60 12.27
C GLY A 152 9.05 10.35 10.82
N VAL A 153 10.35 10.32 10.52
CA VAL A 153 10.89 10.04 9.19
C VAL A 153 11.65 8.73 9.22
N ASN A 154 11.27 7.78 8.37
CA ASN A 154 11.87 6.46 8.30
C ASN A 154 12.34 6.14 6.88
N ASP A 155 13.46 5.40 6.77
CA ASP A 155 13.94 4.88 5.49
C ASP A 155 13.14 3.64 5.11
N VAL A 156 12.53 3.67 3.93
CA VAL A 156 11.69 2.58 3.40
C VAL A 156 12.24 2.01 2.09
N SER A 157 13.47 2.37 1.71
CA SER A 157 14.09 2.02 0.41
C SER A 157 14.11 0.52 0.14
N ALA A 158 14.24 -0.33 1.16
CA ALA A 158 14.27 -1.78 1.00
C ALA A 158 12.90 -2.41 0.66
N PHE A 159 11.81 -1.65 0.80
CA PHE A 159 10.44 -2.19 0.72
C PHE A 159 9.59 -1.54 -0.38
N VAL A 160 10.15 -0.60 -1.13
CA VAL A 160 9.42 0.07 -2.21
C VAL A 160 9.39 -0.76 -3.48
N GLN A 161 8.35 -0.58 -4.26
CA GLN A 161 8.27 -1.00 -5.65
C GLN A 161 8.39 0.24 -6.53
N CYS A 162 8.95 0.09 -7.73
CA CYS A 162 9.12 1.21 -8.64
C CYS A 162 8.85 0.80 -10.08
N LYS A 163 8.36 1.76 -10.87
CA LYS A 163 8.11 1.58 -12.30
C LYS A 163 8.29 2.89 -13.04
N SER A 164 9.07 2.86 -14.12
CA SER A 164 9.13 4.00 -15.05
C SER A 164 7.83 4.11 -15.83
N THR A 165 7.32 5.33 -16.02
CA THR A 165 6.16 5.55 -16.89
C THR A 165 6.51 5.36 -18.37
N ASN A 166 7.78 5.53 -18.74
CA ASN A 166 8.26 5.38 -20.12
C ASN A 166 9.72 4.91 -20.14
N GLU A 167 9.93 3.61 -20.36
CA GLU A 167 11.26 2.98 -20.37
C GLU A 167 12.11 3.34 -21.60
N ASP A 168 11.52 3.95 -22.64
CA ASP A 168 12.27 4.50 -23.79
C ASP A 168 12.90 5.87 -23.47
N ILE A 169 12.60 6.44 -22.30
CA ILE A 169 13.09 7.74 -21.83
C ILE A 169 14.01 7.54 -20.63
N VAL A 170 13.54 6.86 -19.59
CA VAL A 170 14.32 6.59 -18.38
C VAL A 170 13.95 5.25 -17.79
N LYS A 171 14.93 4.54 -17.23
CA LYS A 171 14.74 3.26 -16.54
C LYS A 171 14.99 3.40 -15.05
N VAL A 172 14.50 2.44 -14.29
CA VAL A 172 14.73 2.34 -12.84
C VAL A 172 15.32 0.97 -12.53
N SER A 173 16.20 0.90 -11.53
CA SER A 173 16.79 -0.36 -11.08
C SER A 173 15.73 -1.29 -10.47
N MET A 174 15.99 -2.60 -10.48
CA MET A 174 15.04 -3.59 -9.96
C MET A 174 14.80 -3.45 -8.44
N ASN A 175 15.79 -2.92 -7.73
CA ASN A 175 15.79 -2.63 -6.30
C ASN A 175 15.44 -1.16 -5.99
N CYS A 176 15.07 -0.36 -7.00
CA CYS A 176 14.55 1.00 -6.83
C CYS A 176 15.51 1.99 -6.14
N ASP A 177 16.81 1.73 -6.17
CA ASP A 177 17.87 2.54 -5.54
C ASP A 177 18.53 3.54 -6.52
N TYR A 178 18.28 3.43 -7.82
CA TYR A 178 18.70 4.43 -8.81
C TYR A 178 17.83 4.42 -10.07
N VAL A 179 17.74 5.57 -10.72
CA VAL A 179 17.20 5.74 -12.08
C VAL A 179 18.35 5.91 -13.06
N PHE A 180 18.21 5.45 -14.30
CA PHE A 180 19.33 5.42 -15.24
C PHE A 180 18.91 5.47 -16.71
N VAL A 181 19.88 5.82 -17.54
CA VAL A 181 19.85 5.69 -19.00
C VAL A 181 21.10 4.93 -19.46
N ASN A 182 20.92 3.96 -20.36
CA ASN A 182 21.98 3.07 -20.83
C ASN A 182 22.29 3.21 -22.33
N GLY A 183 21.72 4.23 -22.97
CA GLY A 183 21.98 4.58 -24.36
C GLY A 183 20.99 3.97 -25.34
N LYS A 184 20.03 3.18 -24.85
CA LYS A 184 18.90 2.68 -25.66
C LYS A 184 17.72 3.64 -25.68
N GLU A 185 17.69 4.59 -24.75
CA GLU A 185 16.64 5.60 -24.61
C GLU A 185 16.83 6.70 -25.67
N THR A 186 16.04 6.64 -26.74
CA THR A 186 16.19 7.52 -27.92
C THR A 186 15.40 8.83 -27.81
N ARG A 187 14.60 8.99 -26.75
CA ARG A 187 13.76 10.17 -26.51
C ARG A 187 14.12 10.82 -25.19
N GLY A 188 14.14 12.15 -25.19
CA GLY A 188 14.19 12.96 -23.98
C GLY A 188 12.80 13.38 -23.54
N SER A 189 12.70 13.91 -22.32
CA SER A 189 11.47 14.53 -21.80
C SER A 189 11.80 15.47 -20.65
N MET A 190 11.11 16.61 -20.58
CA MET A 190 11.20 17.53 -19.43
C MET A 190 10.32 17.09 -18.24
N ASN A 191 9.49 16.05 -18.43
CA ASN A 191 8.62 15.52 -17.38
C ASN A 191 8.59 13.98 -17.48
N ALA A 192 9.77 13.37 -17.43
CA ALA A 192 9.89 11.92 -17.27
C ALA A 192 9.50 11.56 -15.83
N ARG A 193 8.73 10.48 -15.63
CA ARG A 193 8.25 10.09 -14.31
C ARG A 193 8.63 8.65 -13.99
N VAL A 194 9.09 8.44 -12.77
CA VAL A 194 9.24 7.11 -12.17
C VAL A 194 8.33 7.05 -10.95
N ILE A 195 7.40 6.11 -10.94
CA ILE A 195 6.45 5.95 -9.84
C ILE A 195 7.06 5.00 -8.83
N PHE A 196 7.16 5.45 -7.59
CA PHE A 196 7.51 4.63 -6.44
C PHE A 196 6.25 4.35 -5.63
N SER A 197 6.07 3.11 -5.21
CA SER A 197 4.91 2.65 -4.46
C SER A 197 5.36 1.93 -3.20
N TYR A 198 4.72 2.26 -2.08
CA TYR A 198 4.93 1.62 -0.79
C TYR A 198 3.56 1.48 -0.12
N GLU A 199 3.16 0.24 0.13
CA GLU A 199 1.81 -0.09 0.59
C GLU A 199 0.72 0.46 -0.37
N HIS A 200 -0.13 1.36 0.13
CA HIS A 200 -1.22 2.01 -0.61
C HIS A 200 -0.81 3.39 -1.14
N LEU A 201 0.39 3.86 -0.79
CA LEU A 201 0.90 5.17 -1.19
C LEU A 201 1.71 5.03 -2.48
N SER A 202 1.65 6.06 -3.31
CA SER A 202 2.48 6.17 -4.50
C SER A 202 2.96 7.61 -4.66
N ALA A 203 4.23 7.77 -4.99
CA ALA A 203 4.86 9.07 -5.21
C ALA A 203 5.67 9.05 -6.51
N PRO A 204 5.47 10.03 -7.39
CA PRO A 204 6.29 10.19 -8.58
C PRO A 204 7.62 10.87 -8.24
N LEU A 205 8.70 10.40 -8.86
CA LEU A 205 9.92 11.16 -9.06
C LEU A 205 9.88 11.75 -10.48
N GLU A 206 9.83 13.08 -10.58
CA GLU A 206 9.89 13.80 -11.85
C GLU A 206 11.34 14.12 -12.23
N LEU A 207 11.67 13.88 -13.49
CA LEU A 207 13.03 14.00 -14.03
C LEU A 207 13.00 14.72 -15.38
N THR A 208 14.05 15.47 -15.66
CA THR A 208 14.38 15.96 -16.99
C THR A 208 15.43 15.05 -17.62
N VAL A 209 15.10 14.46 -18.76
CA VAL A 209 15.97 13.54 -19.50
C VAL A 209 16.34 14.18 -20.83
N TRP A 210 17.64 14.39 -21.05
CA TRP A 210 18.18 14.91 -22.29
C TRP A 210 18.79 13.80 -23.13
N VAL A 211 18.57 13.87 -24.44
CA VAL A 211 19.19 12.96 -25.41
C VAL A 211 19.95 13.76 -26.47
N PRO A 212 21.17 13.34 -26.85
CA PRO A 212 21.90 13.97 -27.94
C PRO A 212 21.18 13.77 -29.27
N LYS A 213 21.12 14.82 -30.08
CA LYS A 213 20.60 14.75 -31.45
C LYS A 213 21.69 14.16 -32.36
N LEU A 214 21.37 13.07 -33.05
CA LEU A 214 22.27 12.42 -34.02
C LEU A 214 21.87 12.74 -35.47
N PRO A 215 22.82 12.77 -36.41
CA PRO A 215 24.26 12.62 -36.21
C PRO A 215 24.87 13.87 -35.53
N LEU A 216 25.92 13.68 -34.74
CA LEU A 216 26.68 14.81 -34.19
C LEU A 216 27.50 15.47 -35.30
N LEU A 217 27.42 16.79 -35.40
CA LEU A 217 28.33 17.58 -36.23
C LEU A 217 29.56 17.91 -35.38
N VAL A 218 30.74 17.43 -35.80
CA VAL A 218 32.01 17.75 -35.14
C VAL A 218 32.76 18.73 -36.03
N GLU A 219 32.92 19.97 -35.57
CA GLU A 219 33.77 20.97 -36.22
C GLU A 219 35.14 20.99 -35.53
N LEU A 220 36.19 20.88 -36.34
CA LEU A 220 37.56 20.98 -35.86
C LEU A 220 38.10 22.36 -36.21
N SER A 221 38.75 23.01 -35.24
CA SER A 221 39.42 24.30 -35.46
C SER A 221 40.66 24.17 -36.35
N ASP A 222 41.34 23.02 -36.27
CA ASP A 222 42.46 22.66 -37.12
C ASP A 222 42.23 21.28 -37.74
N TYR A 223 42.30 21.21 -39.05
CA TYR A 223 42.18 19.98 -39.83
C TYR A 223 43.54 19.33 -40.12
N ASN A 224 44.65 19.98 -39.72
CA ASN A 224 45.99 19.43 -39.87
C ASN A 224 46.27 18.40 -38.79
N LEU A 225 46.41 17.15 -39.21
CA LEU A 225 46.76 16.05 -38.31
C LEU A 225 48.26 16.08 -37.98
N SER A 226 48.59 16.26 -36.71
CA SER A 226 49.96 16.08 -36.20
C SER A 226 50.21 14.65 -35.73
N PHE A 227 51.36 14.07 -36.07
CA PHE A 227 51.74 12.73 -35.60
C PHE A 227 51.91 12.72 -34.07
N ILE A 228 51.05 11.99 -33.37
CA ILE A 228 51.21 11.74 -31.93
C ILE A 228 52.11 10.51 -31.76
N LYS A 229 53.39 10.76 -31.48
CA LYS A 229 54.38 9.68 -31.27
C LYS A 229 53.96 8.79 -30.10
N GLY A 230 53.76 7.49 -30.37
CA GLY A 230 53.36 6.51 -29.36
C GLY A 230 51.85 6.41 -29.11
N TRP A 231 51.01 7.06 -29.92
CA TRP A 231 49.56 6.91 -29.80
C TRP A 231 49.12 5.47 -30.08
N ARG A 232 48.46 4.86 -29.09
CA ARG A 232 47.83 3.54 -29.22
C ARG A 232 46.32 3.74 -29.14
N VAL A 233 45.60 3.36 -30.20
CA VAL A 233 44.13 3.35 -30.18
C VAL A 233 43.68 2.27 -29.19
N PRO A 234 42.83 2.59 -28.19
CA PRO A 234 42.31 1.58 -27.28
C PRO A 234 41.52 0.52 -28.07
N ILE A 235 41.99 -0.73 -28.04
CA ILE A 235 41.28 -1.85 -28.63
C ILE A 235 40.19 -2.24 -27.63
N LEU A 236 38.97 -1.74 -27.85
CA LEU A 236 37.81 -2.21 -27.08
C LEU A 236 37.55 -3.68 -27.46
N PRO A 237 37.39 -4.60 -26.49
CA PRO A 237 37.13 -6.00 -26.79
C PRO A 237 35.81 -6.13 -27.54
N ASP A 238 35.86 -6.72 -28.74
CA ASP A 238 34.70 -6.97 -29.59
C ASP A 238 33.76 -7.98 -28.92
N ARG A 239 32.56 -7.51 -28.53
CA ARG A 239 31.52 -8.36 -27.89
C ARG A 239 30.78 -9.26 -28.87
N ARG A 240 31.23 -9.42 -30.12
CA ARG A 240 30.57 -10.28 -31.12
C ARG A 240 31.01 -11.74 -31.14
N SER A 241 31.95 -12.17 -30.29
CA SER A 241 32.50 -13.53 -30.34
C SER A 241 32.20 -14.39 -29.11
N ALA A 242 30.94 -14.40 -28.63
CA ALA A 242 30.51 -15.31 -27.56
C ALA A 242 29.25 -16.11 -27.93
N ARG A 243 29.07 -16.48 -29.20
CA ARG A 243 27.90 -17.29 -29.60
C ARG A 243 28.12 -18.20 -30.81
N THR A 244 29.19 -19.00 -30.82
CA THR A 244 29.25 -20.26 -31.60
C THR A 244 30.46 -21.10 -31.21
N ALA A 245 30.34 -21.88 -30.12
CA ALA A 245 31.16 -23.07 -29.88
C ALA A 245 30.54 -23.94 -28.77
N ARG A 246 29.32 -24.45 -28.99
CA ARG A 246 28.87 -25.71 -28.38
C ARG A 246 28.09 -26.48 -29.42
N GLY A 247 28.83 -27.33 -30.14
CA GLY A 247 28.31 -28.31 -31.06
C GLY A 247 29.42 -29.32 -31.38
N GLY A 248 29.26 -30.55 -30.87
CA GLY A 248 29.89 -31.75 -31.43
C GLY A 248 31.22 -32.19 -30.84
N ARG A 249 31.18 -33.02 -29.80
CA ARG A 249 31.47 -34.46 -29.90
C ARG A 249 30.93 -35.19 -28.68
#